data_AF-A0A0Q9EEV5-F1
#
_entry.id   AF-A0A0Q9EEV5-F1
#
_cell.length_a   1.000
_cell.length_b   1.000
_cell.length_c   1.000
_cell.angle_alpha   90.00
_cell.angle_beta   90.00
_cell.angle_gamma   90.00
#
_symmetry.space_group_name_H-M   'P 1'
#
loop_
_entity.id
_entity.type
_entity.pdbx_description
1 polymer ?
#
loop_
_entity_poly.entity_id
_entity_poly.type
_entity_poly.pdbx_seq_one_letter_code
_entity_poly.pdbx_strand_id
1 'polypeptide(L)'
;MDTYASSHPPEPALRPALSVVAHAPAALFLGLPAPATPAFDALCAFCEEHRVAVLASLPWVAAEIAGHDGFGAMLRFVRALGGRRVYVPRDRHGFAERLGVELSAATHARLLAHASEAGTVEIPSAWGVFIALRRIAIRAAMAAGDDLRLVAQSFGVSERHLRCR
;
A
#
# COMPACT_ATOMS: atom_id res chain seq x y z
N MET A 1 -42.88 18.41 -40.90
CA MET A 1 -41.55 17.78 -40.93
C MET A 1 -40.61 18.67 -40.16
N ASP A 2 -39.77 18.03 -39.35
CA ASP A 2 -38.51 18.50 -38.78
C ASP A 2 -38.46 19.14 -37.37
N THR A 3 -38.44 18.22 -36.39
CA THR A 3 -37.43 18.04 -35.32
C THR A 3 -36.98 19.25 -34.47
N TYR A 4 -37.55 19.36 -33.27
CA TYR A 4 -36.93 20.01 -32.11
C TYR A 4 -35.79 19.13 -31.57
N ALA A 5 -34.55 19.58 -31.75
CA ALA A 5 -33.37 18.98 -31.12
C ALA A 5 -33.27 19.43 -29.66
N SER A 6 -33.75 18.61 -28.73
CA SER A 6 -33.58 18.81 -27.29
C SER A 6 -32.12 18.53 -26.91
N SER A 7 -31.38 19.59 -26.56
CA SER A 7 -29.99 19.51 -26.12
C SER A 7 -29.94 19.34 -24.61
N HIS A 8 -30.03 18.09 -24.13
CA HIS A 8 -29.67 17.76 -22.76
C HIS A 8 -28.13 17.74 -22.64
N PRO A 9 -27.52 18.40 -21.63
CA PRO A 9 -26.12 18.14 -21.31
C PRO A 9 -25.98 16.70 -20.79
N PRO A 10 -24.87 16.00 -21.08
CA PRO A 10 -24.64 14.68 -20.51
C PRO A 10 -24.51 14.83 -18.99
N GLU A 11 -25.40 14.16 -18.28
CA GLU A 11 -25.33 13.93 -16.84
C GLU A 11 -23.92 13.45 -16.49
N PRO A 12 -23.22 14.08 -15.53
CA PRO A 12 -21.91 13.58 -15.11
C PRO A 12 -22.14 12.18 -14.56
N ALA A 13 -21.62 11.17 -15.26
CA ALA A 13 -21.67 9.79 -14.80
C ALA A 13 -21.20 9.77 -13.35
N LEU A 14 -22.14 9.53 -12.42
CA LEU A 14 -21.82 9.22 -11.04
C LEU A 14 -20.93 7.99 -11.13
N ARG A 15 -19.62 8.21 -11.01
CA ARG A 15 -18.68 7.16 -10.64
C ARG A 15 -19.30 6.54 -9.39
N PRO A 16 -19.55 5.23 -9.34
CA PRO A 16 -19.88 4.63 -8.07
C PRO A 16 -18.75 5.02 -7.14
N ALA A 17 -19.06 5.80 -6.10
CA ALA A 17 -18.19 5.92 -4.97
C ALA A 17 -18.05 4.49 -4.48
N LEU A 18 -16.97 3.82 -4.90
CA LEU A 18 -16.54 2.58 -4.31
C LEU A 18 -16.27 2.98 -2.87
N SER A 19 -17.27 2.80 -2.01
CA SER A 19 -17.09 2.89 -0.58
C SER A 19 -15.98 1.89 -0.28
N VAL A 20 -14.79 2.42 -0.04
CA VAL A 20 -13.59 1.66 0.36
C VAL A 20 -13.92 0.77 1.57
N VAL A 21 -14.98 1.13 2.30
CA VAL A 21 -15.48 0.41 3.48
C VAL A 21 -16.47 -0.72 3.13
N ALA A 22 -17.13 -0.71 1.97
CA ALA A 22 -18.10 -1.75 1.63
C ALA A 22 -17.48 -3.12 1.27
N HIS A 23 -16.18 -3.18 0.99
CA HIS A 23 -15.50 -4.43 0.57
C HIS A 23 -14.11 -4.63 1.14
N ALA A 24 -13.72 -3.91 2.21
CA ALA A 24 -12.58 -4.35 2.99
C ALA A 24 -13.03 -5.53 3.85
N PRO A 25 -12.81 -6.82 3.49
CA PRO A 25 -13.18 -7.91 4.37
C PRO A 25 -12.49 -7.65 5.71
N ALA A 26 -13.18 -7.91 6.82
CA ALA A 26 -12.64 -7.77 8.18
C ALA A 26 -11.24 -8.41 8.35
N ALA A 27 -10.87 -9.32 7.44
CA ALA A 27 -9.55 -9.93 7.31
C ALA A 27 -8.40 -9.00 6.85
N LEU A 28 -8.66 -7.85 6.19
CA LEU A 28 -7.60 -6.97 5.66
C LEU A 28 -6.75 -6.32 6.77
N PHE A 29 -7.25 -6.28 8.01
CA PHE A 29 -6.58 -5.57 9.10
C PHE A 29 -6.09 -6.47 10.25
N LEU A 30 -5.86 -7.76 9.97
CA LEU A 30 -5.16 -8.69 10.87
C LEU A 30 -3.63 -8.74 10.62
N GLY A 31 -3.14 -7.95 9.67
CA GLY A 31 -1.73 -7.91 9.25
C GLY A 31 -1.63 -7.76 7.74
N LEU A 32 -0.42 -7.90 7.18
CA LEU A 32 -0.28 -7.99 5.73
C LEU A 32 -0.95 -9.30 5.24
N PRO A 33 -1.73 -9.29 4.15
CA PRO A 33 -2.29 -10.50 3.55
C PRO A 33 -1.20 -11.35 2.90
N ALA A 34 -1.43 -12.67 2.80
CA ALA A 34 -0.51 -13.59 2.12
C ALA A 34 -0.55 -13.37 0.60
N PRO A 35 0.57 -13.55 -0.13
CA PRO A 35 0.58 -13.45 -1.59
C PRO A 35 -0.44 -14.41 -2.24
N ALA A 36 -0.89 -14.07 -3.45
CA ALA A 36 -1.85 -14.88 -4.22
C ALA A 36 -3.19 -15.13 -3.49
N THR A 37 -3.62 -14.18 -2.65
CA THR A 37 -4.95 -14.16 -2.05
C THR A 37 -5.72 -12.96 -2.55
N PRO A 38 -7.07 -13.02 -2.65
CA PRO A 38 -7.88 -11.87 -3.05
C PRO A 38 -7.65 -10.64 -2.16
N ALA A 39 -7.37 -10.86 -0.87
CA ALA A 39 -7.02 -9.82 0.08
C ALA A 39 -5.72 -9.09 -0.27
N PHE A 40 -4.72 -9.81 -0.80
CA PHE A 40 -3.47 -9.23 -1.26
C PHE A 40 -3.66 -8.37 -2.51
N ASP A 41 -4.46 -8.85 -3.46
CA ASP A 41 -4.74 -8.11 -4.69
C ASP A 41 -5.56 -6.86 -4.39
N ALA A 42 -6.55 -6.95 -3.51
CA ALA A 42 -7.31 -5.80 -3.02
C ALA A 42 -6.41 -4.75 -2.32
N LEU A 43 -5.45 -5.20 -1.51
CA LEU A 43 -4.50 -4.29 -0.87
C LEU A 43 -3.57 -3.61 -1.89
N CYS A 44 -3.13 -4.33 -2.92
CA CYS A 44 -2.33 -3.75 -4.00
C CYS A 44 -3.13 -2.69 -4.77
N ALA A 45 -4.38 -2.98 -5.12
CA ALA A 45 -5.27 -2.05 -5.80
C ALA A 45 -5.51 -0.78 -4.97
N PHE A 46 -5.80 -0.93 -3.67
CA PHE A 46 -5.91 0.19 -2.74
C PHE A 46 -4.63 1.04 -2.71
N CYS A 47 -3.45 0.40 -2.69
CA CYS A 47 -2.19 1.13 -2.67
C CYS A 47 -1.97 1.93 -3.96
N GLU A 48 -2.34 1.40 -5.12
CA GLU A 48 -2.25 2.14 -6.39
C GLU A 48 -3.27 3.26 -6.49
N GLU A 49 -4.50 3.06 -6.03
CA GLU A 49 -5.53 4.11 -5.96
C GLU A 49 -5.07 5.31 -5.11
N HIS A 50 -4.40 5.04 -3.99
CA HIS A 50 -3.88 6.06 -3.08
C HIS A 50 -2.36 6.24 -3.17
N ARG A 51 -1.76 5.98 -4.34
CA ARG A 51 -0.31 5.86 -4.55
C ARG A 51 0.52 6.96 -3.87
N VAL A 52 0.16 8.23 -4.08
CA VAL A 52 0.92 9.37 -3.53
C VAL A 52 0.92 9.35 -2.00
N ALA A 53 -0.27 9.18 -1.39
CA ALA A 53 -0.41 9.18 0.06
C ALA A 53 0.28 7.95 0.68
N VAL A 54 0.20 6.80 0.01
CA VAL A 54 0.87 5.57 0.46
C VAL A 54 2.38 5.74 0.40
N LEU A 55 2.96 6.09 -0.75
CA LEU A 55 4.41 6.25 -0.90
C LEU A 55 4.99 7.27 0.10
N ALA A 56 4.30 8.40 0.31
CA ALA A 56 4.71 9.41 1.28
C ALA A 56 4.66 8.95 2.74
N SER A 57 3.91 7.87 3.04
CA SER A 57 3.75 7.35 4.40
C SER A 57 4.66 6.15 4.72
N LEU A 58 5.24 5.53 3.69
CA LEU A 58 6.07 4.34 3.84
C LEU A 58 7.49 4.71 4.28
N PRO A 59 8.15 3.86 5.09
CA PRO A 59 9.59 3.94 5.29
C PRO A 59 10.32 3.86 3.95
N TRP A 60 11.44 4.58 3.82
CA TRP A 60 12.17 4.77 2.56
C TRP A 60 12.37 3.48 1.76
N VAL A 61 12.86 2.40 2.38
CA VAL A 61 13.08 1.09 1.71
C VAL A 61 11.81 0.58 1.05
N ALA A 62 10.68 0.61 1.76
CA ALA A 62 9.40 0.15 1.22
C ALA A 62 8.89 1.10 0.12
N ALA A 63 9.07 2.41 0.29
CA ALA A 63 8.68 3.39 -0.71
C ALA A 63 9.47 3.24 -2.03
N GLU A 64 10.78 2.98 -1.95
CA GLU A 64 11.63 2.78 -3.14
C GLU A 64 11.25 1.52 -3.89
N ILE A 65 11.08 0.39 -3.18
CA ILE A 65 10.65 -0.87 -3.81
C ILE A 65 9.27 -0.69 -4.44
N ALA A 66 8.32 -0.07 -3.73
CA ALA A 66 6.99 0.18 -4.28
C ALA A 66 7.02 1.15 -5.47
N GLY A 67 7.91 2.15 -5.44
CA GLY A 67 8.09 3.13 -6.49
C GLY A 67 8.61 2.52 -7.79
N HIS A 68 9.59 1.62 -7.70
CA HIS A 68 10.27 1.03 -8.85
C HIS A 68 9.69 -0.32 -9.29
N ASP A 69 9.32 -1.18 -8.35
CA ASP A 69 8.92 -2.58 -8.61
C ASP A 69 7.42 -2.83 -8.31
N GLY A 70 6.70 -1.81 -7.85
CA GLY A 70 5.27 -1.85 -7.54
C GLY A 70 4.94 -2.36 -6.14
N PHE A 71 3.72 -2.10 -5.67
CA PHE A 71 3.30 -2.45 -4.31
C PHE A 71 3.29 -3.96 -4.05
N GLY A 72 2.99 -4.78 -5.05
CA GLY A 72 3.05 -6.23 -4.92
C GLY A 72 4.46 -6.75 -4.60
N ALA A 73 5.48 -6.20 -5.27
CA ALA A 73 6.88 -6.53 -4.97
C ALA A 73 7.27 -6.07 -3.56
N MET A 74 6.91 -4.84 -3.18
CA MET A 74 7.14 -4.30 -1.84
C MET A 74 6.51 -5.17 -0.75
N LEU A 75 5.24 -5.55 -0.89
CA LEU A 75 4.55 -6.35 0.11
C LEU A 75 5.16 -7.75 0.25
N ARG A 76 5.53 -8.40 -0.85
CA ARG A 76 6.25 -9.69 -0.79
C ARG A 76 7.61 -9.53 -0.11
N PHE A 77 8.35 -8.50 -0.47
CA PHE A 77 9.67 -8.22 0.08
C PHE A 77 9.61 -7.97 1.59
N VAL A 78 8.69 -7.12 2.06
CA VAL A 78 8.53 -6.81 3.49
C VAL A 78 8.01 -8.02 4.27
N ARG A 79 7.12 -8.84 3.68
CA ARG A 79 6.69 -10.09 4.32
C ARG A 79 7.84 -11.08 4.47
N ALA A 80 8.68 -11.20 3.45
CA ALA A 80 9.83 -12.07 3.49
C ALA A 80 10.85 -11.54 4.50
N LEU A 81 11.36 -10.32 4.31
CA LEU A 81 12.56 -9.81 4.97
C LEU A 81 12.30 -8.80 6.11
N GLY A 82 11.05 -8.43 6.37
CA GLY A 82 10.71 -7.33 7.29
C GLY A 82 11.26 -7.50 8.71
N GLY A 83 11.74 -6.39 9.28
CA GLY A 83 12.29 -6.35 10.62
C GLY A 83 13.72 -6.89 10.73
N ARG A 84 14.36 -7.23 9.60
CA ARG A 84 15.73 -7.73 9.56
C ARG A 84 16.68 -6.67 9.02
N ARG A 85 17.94 -6.73 9.48
CA ARG A 85 19.06 -6.08 8.82
C ARG A 85 19.62 -7.01 7.76
N VAL A 86 19.73 -6.53 6.53
CA VAL A 86 20.07 -7.34 5.36
C VAL A 86 21.30 -6.77 4.67
N TYR A 87 22.26 -7.65 4.35
CA TYR A 87 23.42 -7.29 3.54
C TYR A 87 23.03 -7.16 2.06
N VAL A 88 23.49 -6.09 1.41
CA VAL A 88 23.26 -5.82 -0.02
C VAL A 88 24.57 -6.06 -0.78
N PRO A 89 24.76 -7.24 -1.40
CA PRO A 89 25.92 -7.51 -2.23
C PRO A 89 25.87 -6.64 -3.49
N ARG A 90 27.05 -6.36 -4.05
CA ARG A 90 27.19 -5.65 -5.33
C ARG A 90 26.60 -6.44 -6.50
N ASP A 91 26.64 -7.76 -6.41
CA ASP A 91 25.99 -8.64 -7.38
C ASP A 91 24.49 -8.79 -7.06
N ARG A 92 23.65 -8.37 -8.00
CA ARG A 92 22.19 -8.48 -7.90
C ARG A 92 21.72 -9.94 -7.93
N HIS A 93 22.35 -10.80 -8.73
CA HIS A 93 21.93 -12.19 -8.84
C HIS A 93 22.16 -12.92 -7.51
N GLY A 94 23.35 -12.75 -6.92
CA GLY A 94 23.65 -13.25 -5.58
C GLY A 94 22.76 -12.66 -4.49
N PHE A 95 22.25 -11.42 -4.62
CA PHE A 95 21.25 -10.88 -3.68
C PHE A 95 19.94 -11.68 -3.75
N ALA A 96 19.44 -11.91 -4.97
CA ALA A 96 18.19 -12.60 -5.18
C ALA A 96 18.25 -14.07 -4.74
N GLU A 97 19.32 -14.79 -5.09
CA GLU A 97 19.53 -16.17 -4.65
C GLU A 97 19.63 -16.30 -3.13
N ARG A 98 20.38 -15.39 -2.48
CA ARG A 98 20.59 -15.44 -1.03
C ARG A 98 19.34 -15.13 -0.23
N LEU A 99 18.48 -14.23 -0.73
CA LEU A 99 17.35 -13.69 0.03
C LEU A 99 16.00 -14.20 -0.46
N GLY A 100 15.96 -14.91 -1.60
CA GLY A 100 14.74 -15.44 -2.19
C GLY A 100 13.77 -14.35 -2.65
N VAL A 101 14.29 -13.15 -2.98
CA VAL A 101 13.49 -12.02 -3.44
C VAL A 101 14.12 -11.40 -4.67
N GLU A 102 13.33 -11.27 -5.73
CA GLU A 102 13.73 -10.60 -6.96
C GLU A 102 13.50 -9.10 -6.84
N LEU A 103 14.50 -8.31 -7.19
CA LEU A 103 14.43 -6.85 -7.28
C LEU A 103 14.89 -6.38 -8.66
N SER A 104 14.32 -5.28 -9.15
CA SER A 104 14.85 -4.67 -10.38
C SER A 104 16.27 -4.14 -10.17
N ALA A 105 16.97 -3.89 -11.28
CA ALA A 105 18.28 -3.26 -11.24
C ALA A 105 18.22 -1.86 -10.61
N ALA A 106 17.12 -1.12 -10.83
CA ALA A 106 16.91 0.19 -10.23
C ALA A 106 16.83 0.08 -8.71
N THR A 107 15.92 -0.76 -8.18
CA THR A 107 15.76 -0.94 -6.73
C THR A 107 17.03 -1.44 -6.07
N HIS A 108 17.71 -2.45 -6.65
CA HIS A 108 18.97 -2.96 -6.11
C HIS A 108 20.05 -1.88 -6.04
N ALA A 109 20.20 -1.07 -7.09
CA ALA A 109 21.14 0.05 -7.09
C ALA A 109 20.80 1.09 -6.01
N ARG A 110 19.52 1.39 -5.79
CA ARG A 110 19.06 2.32 -4.75
C ARG A 110 19.37 1.79 -3.34
N LEU A 111 19.12 0.51 -3.09
CA LEU A 111 19.45 -0.14 -1.82
C LEU A 111 20.96 -0.16 -1.58
N LEU A 112 21.76 -0.46 -2.61
CA LEU A 112 23.22 -0.45 -2.50
C LEU A 112 23.75 0.96 -2.19
N ALA A 113 23.19 1.99 -2.83
CA ALA A 113 23.60 3.37 -2.63
C ALA A 113 23.27 3.93 -1.22
N HIS A 114 22.28 3.36 -0.54
CA HIS A 114 21.87 3.78 0.81
C HIS A 114 22.17 2.72 1.87
N ALA A 115 22.98 1.72 1.53
CA ALA A 115 23.49 0.77 2.50
C ALA A 115 24.42 1.49 3.49
N SER A 116 24.47 1.01 4.73
CA SER A 116 25.44 1.47 5.72
C SER A 116 26.87 1.19 5.27
N GLU A 117 27.86 1.71 6.00
CA GLU A 117 29.28 1.40 5.75
C GLU A 117 29.58 -0.12 5.77
N ALA A 118 28.79 -0.89 6.54
CA ALA A 118 28.86 -2.35 6.57
C ALA A 118 28.16 -3.04 5.38
N GLY A 119 27.63 -2.27 4.42
CA GLY A 119 26.88 -2.78 3.27
C GLY A 119 25.50 -3.32 3.62
N THR A 120 24.88 -2.84 4.70
CA THR A 120 23.57 -3.36 5.16
C THR A 120 22.46 -2.31 5.11
N VAL A 121 21.22 -2.77 4.90
CA VAL A 121 20.01 -1.95 4.97
C VAL A 121 19.06 -2.54 6.02
N GLU A 122 18.39 -1.69 6.78
CA GLU A 122 17.33 -2.10 7.70
C GLU A 122 16.00 -2.19 6.98
N ILE A 123 15.41 -3.39 6.96
CA ILE A 123 14.13 -3.60 6.30
C ILE A 123 12.99 -3.29 7.29
N PRO A 124 12.05 -2.40 6.95
CA PRO A 124 10.94 -2.09 7.84
C PRO A 124 10.12 -3.34 8.14
N SER A 125 9.58 -3.43 9.36
CA SER A 125 8.77 -4.58 9.74
C SER A 125 7.44 -4.60 8.99
N ALA A 126 6.92 -5.81 8.74
CA ALA A 126 5.59 -5.99 8.16
C ALA A 126 4.50 -5.29 8.98
N TRP A 127 4.63 -5.29 10.30
CA TRP A 127 3.72 -4.57 11.19
C TRP A 127 3.81 -3.05 11.01
N GLY A 128 5.01 -2.48 10.91
CA GLY A 128 5.20 -1.04 10.70
C GLY A 128 4.58 -0.58 9.38
N VAL A 129 4.83 -1.33 8.30
CA VAL A 129 4.21 -1.08 6.99
C VAL A 129 2.69 -1.21 7.05
N PHE A 130 2.19 -2.28 7.68
CA PHE A 130 0.76 -2.48 7.88
C PHE A 130 0.09 -1.31 8.60
N ILE A 131 0.68 -0.80 9.69
CA ILE A 131 0.16 0.35 10.42
C ILE A 131 0.15 1.61 9.55
N ALA A 132 1.19 1.85 8.75
CA ALA A 132 1.22 2.97 7.81
C ALA A 132 0.04 2.90 6.81
N LEU A 133 -0.15 1.74 6.17
CA LEU A 133 -1.23 1.51 5.22
C LEU A 133 -2.62 1.66 5.87
N ARG A 134 -2.82 1.06 7.06
CA ARG A 134 -4.07 1.19 7.83
C ARG A 134 -4.41 2.65 8.14
N ARG A 135 -3.40 3.49 8.44
CA ARG A 135 -3.62 4.93 8.67
C ARG A 135 -4.04 5.69 7.42
N ILE A 136 -3.62 5.26 6.24
CA ILE A 136 -4.06 5.86 4.97
C ILE A 136 -5.48 5.40 4.67
N ALA A 137 -5.80 4.12 4.85
CA ALA A 137 -7.14 3.58 4.64
C ALA A 137 -8.20 4.23 5.54
N ILE A 138 -7.90 4.43 6.84
CA ILE A 138 -8.78 5.16 7.76
C ILE A 138 -9.02 6.60 7.27
N ARG A 139 -7.96 7.30 6.84
CA ARG A 139 -8.06 8.67 6.34
C ARG A 139 -8.88 8.75 5.04
N ALA A 140 -8.71 7.79 4.14
CA ALA A 140 -9.49 7.71 2.91
C ALA A 140 -10.98 7.49 3.20
N ALA A 141 -11.32 6.57 4.11
CA ALA A 141 -12.70 6.32 4.52
C ALA A 141 -13.36 7.56 5.17
N MET A 142 -12.65 8.23 6.08
CA MET A 142 -13.14 9.46 6.68
C MET A 142 -13.34 10.58 5.64
N ALA A 143 -12.44 10.71 4.67
CA ALA A 143 -12.56 11.69 3.59
C ALA A 143 -13.70 11.39 2.62
N ALA A 144 -14.09 10.11 2.47
CA ALA A 144 -15.26 9.69 1.69
C ALA A 144 -16.60 10.00 2.39
N GLY A 145 -16.57 10.50 3.63
CA GLY A 145 -17.76 10.79 4.42
C GLY A 145 -18.37 9.57 5.09
N ASP A 146 -17.64 8.47 5.22
CA ASP A 146 -18.12 7.28 5.92
C ASP A 146 -18.37 7.58 7.41
N ASP A 147 -19.41 6.96 7.96
CA ASP A 147 -19.77 7.12 9.37
C ASP A 147 -18.61 6.68 10.31
N LEU A 148 -18.30 7.51 11.31
CA LEU A 148 -17.16 7.28 12.20
C LEU A 148 -17.26 5.97 12.98
N ARG A 149 -18.48 5.53 13.33
CA ARG A 149 -18.69 4.27 14.05
C ARG A 149 -18.45 3.09 13.12
N LEU A 150 -18.91 3.18 11.86
CA LEU A 150 -18.61 2.17 10.84
C LEU A 150 -17.10 2.06 10.59
N VAL A 151 -16.40 3.19 10.43
CA VAL A 151 -14.94 3.22 10.27
C VAL A 151 -14.26 2.61 11.51
N ALA A 152 -14.65 3.01 12.71
CA ALA A 152 -14.10 2.47 13.95
C ALA A 152 -14.22 0.94 14.02
N GLN A 153 -15.40 0.40 13.67
CA GLN A 153 -15.67 -1.03 13.63
C GLN A 153 -14.83 -1.75 12.58
N SER A 154 -14.85 -1.28 11.33
CA SER A 154 -14.15 -1.92 10.20
C SER A 154 -12.64 -1.97 10.39
N PHE A 155 -12.08 -0.95 11.03
CA PHE A 155 -10.65 -0.90 11.28
C PHE A 155 -10.25 -1.42 12.66
N GLY A 156 -11.16 -1.77 13.56
CA GLY A 156 -10.83 -2.21 14.92
C GLY A 156 -10.14 -1.12 15.75
N VAL A 157 -10.63 0.12 15.68
CA VAL A 157 -10.18 1.27 16.49
C VAL A 157 -11.37 1.87 17.25
N SER A 158 -11.12 2.71 18.25
CA SER A 158 -12.19 3.46 18.91
C SER A 158 -12.54 4.74 18.13
N GLU A 159 -13.77 5.22 18.23
CA GLU A 159 -14.14 6.54 17.67
C GLU A 159 -13.30 7.68 18.27
N ARG A 160 -12.91 7.56 19.55
CA ARG A 160 -12.00 8.51 20.19
C ARG A 160 -10.66 8.58 19.46
N HIS A 161 -10.13 7.43 19.02
CA HIS A 161 -8.90 7.39 18.22
C HIS A 161 -9.06 8.12 16.87
N LEU A 162 -10.25 8.08 16.28
CA LEU A 162 -10.55 8.75 15.01
C LEU A 162 -10.71 10.26 15.16
N ARG A 163 -11.31 10.73 16.26
CA ARG A 163 -11.55 12.16 16.52
C ARG A 163 -10.30 12.98 16.90
N CYS A 164 -9.25 12.32 17.39
CA CYS A 164 -8.03 12.99 17.87
C CYS A 164 -6.91 13.08 16.81
N ARG A 165 -7.25 12.94 15.51
CA ARG A 165 -6.27 12.86 14.42
C ARG A 165 -6.51 13.86 13.31
#